data_AF-A0A6M7V452-F1
#
_entry.id   AF-A0A6M7V452-F1
#
_cell.length_a   1.000
_cell.length_b   1.000
_cell.length_c   1.000
_cell.angle_alpha   90.00
_cell.angle_beta   90.00
_cell.angle_gamma   90.00
#
_symmetry.space_group_name_H-M   'P 1'
#
loop_
_entity.id
_entity.type
_entity.pdbx_description
1 polymer ?
#
loop_
_entity_poly.entity_id
_entity_poly.type
_entity_poly.pdbx_seq_one_letter_code
_entity_poly.pdbx_strand_id
1 'polypeptide(L)' 'MLGTDPAHHGGLAAAHIDHDLSNNAPRNLRAFCQRCHMLQDKPEQLRQRDLTYKKRRAVGDLFGGRYE' A
#
# COMPACT_ATOMS: atom_id res chain seq x y z
N MET A 1 -28.01 2.28 4.13
CA MET A 1 -28.05 1.44 2.91
C MET A 1 -26.62 1.02 2.55
N LEU A 2 -26.01 0.12 3.32
CA LEU A 2 -24.72 -0.48 2.94
C LEU A 2 -25.03 -1.61 1.97
N GLY A 3 -24.61 -1.43 0.71
CA GLY A 3 -24.93 -2.32 -0.39
C GLY A 3 -24.48 -3.75 -0.14
N THR A 4 -25.46 -4.66 -0.18
CA THR A 4 -25.26 -6.10 -0.32
C THR A 4 -24.97 -6.38 -1.79
N ASP A 5 -23.74 -6.11 -2.22
CA ASP A 5 -23.25 -6.56 -3.52
C ASP A 5 -22.80 -8.04 -3.35
N PRO A 6 -23.45 -9.02 -3.99
CA PRO A 6 -23.19 -10.44 -3.77
C PRO A 6 -21.78 -10.89 -4.23
N ALA A 7 -20.99 -10.02 -4.85
CA ALA A 7 -19.58 -10.27 -5.13
C ALA A 7 -18.67 -10.04 -3.90
N HIS A 8 -19.23 -9.65 -2.74
CA HIS A 8 -18.44 -9.23 -1.58
C HIS A 8 -18.25 -10.28 -0.48
N HIS A 9 -17.91 -11.52 -0.85
CA HIS A 9 -17.61 -12.61 0.08
C HIS A 9 -16.12 -12.64 0.50
N GLY A 10 -15.53 -11.47 0.75
CA GLY A 10 -14.13 -11.34 1.15
C GLY A 10 -14.03 -10.98 2.63
N GLY A 11 -13.20 -11.70 3.38
CA GLY A 11 -12.91 -11.40 4.77
C GLY A 11 -12.51 -9.93 4.99
N LEU A 12 -12.77 -9.44 6.18
CA LEU A 12 -12.33 -8.12 6.62
C LEU A 12 -10.89 -8.24 7.17
N ALA A 13 -10.03 -7.31 6.78
CA ALA A 13 -8.68 -7.15 7.30
C ALA A 13 -8.54 -5.76 7.94
N ALA A 14 -7.75 -5.66 9.00
CA ALA A 14 -7.45 -4.38 9.65
C ALA A 14 -6.25 -3.72 8.96
N ALA A 15 -6.37 -2.41 8.66
CA ALA A 15 -5.30 -1.62 8.06
C ALA A 15 -5.11 -0.28 8.79
N HIS A 16 -3.87 0.22 8.76
CA HIS A 16 -3.49 1.55 9.21
C HIS A 16 -3.92 2.60 8.17
N ILE A 17 -4.62 3.64 8.60
CA ILE A 17 -5.12 4.70 7.71
C ILE A 17 -3.96 5.52 7.12
N ASP A 18 -2.95 5.80 7.93
CA ASP A 18 -1.76 6.58 7.58
C ASP A 18 -0.62 5.74 6.98
N HIS A 19 -0.83 4.43 6.81
CA HIS A 19 0.16 3.47 6.31
C HIS A 19 1.44 3.35 7.19
N ASP A 20 1.45 3.92 8.40
CA ASP A 20 2.53 3.76 9.38
C ASP A 20 2.23 2.60 10.34
N LEU A 21 2.97 1.51 10.17
CA LEU A 21 2.84 0.29 10.97
C LEU A 21 3.16 0.51 12.47
N SER A 22 3.85 1.61 12.83
CA SER A 22 4.16 1.95 14.21
C SER A 22 3.02 2.68 14.94
N ASN A 23 2.11 3.34 14.20
CA ASN A 23 1.00 4.09 14.78
C ASN A 23 -0.23 3.20 15.07
N ASN A 24 -0.20 2.52 16.21
CA ASN A 24 -1.27 1.61 16.64
C ASN A 24 -2.43 2.30 17.40
N ALA A 25 -2.60 3.61 17.22
CA ALA A 25 -3.73 4.30 17.84
C ALA A 25 -5.06 3.74 17.31
N PRO A 26 -6.09 3.50 18.15
CA PRO A 26 -7.35 2.92 17.69
C PRO A 26 -8.03 3.71 16.55
N ARG A 27 -7.86 5.03 16.55
CA ARG A 27 -8.34 5.93 15.49
C ARG A 27 -7.65 5.71 14.13
N ASN A 28 -6.48 5.09 14.13
CA ASN A 28 -5.66 4.84 12.94
C ASN A 28 -5.93 3.45 12.35
N LEU A 29 -6.64 2.55 13.04
CA LEU A 29 -6.95 1.21 12.56
C LEU A 29 -8.40 1.14 12.05
N ARG A 30 -8.59 0.65 10.83
CA ARG A 30 -9.93 0.42 10.25
C ARG A 30 -10.03 -0.94 9.60
N ALA A 31 -11.22 -1.55 9.70
CA ALA A 31 -11.53 -2.78 8.98
C ALA A 31 -11.93 -2.46 7.54
N PHE A 32 -11.24 -3.09 6.59
CA PHE A 32 -11.56 -3.04 5.16
C PHE A 32 -11.81 -4.45 4.65
N CYS A 33 -12.74 -4.59 3.72
CA CYS A 33 -12.81 -5.79 2.89
C CYS A 33 -11.61 -5.87 1.94
N GLN A 34 -11.33 -7.07 1.41
CA GLN A 34 -10.16 -7.28 0.53
C GLN A 34 -10.05 -6.26 -0.62
N ARG A 35 -11.16 -5.94 -1.30
CA ARG A 35 -11.17 -4.98 -2.41
C ARG A 35 -10.81 -3.57 -1.94
N CYS A 36 -11.44 -3.09 -0.87
CA CYS A 36 -11.18 -1.75 -0.35
C CYS A 36 -9.78 -1.65 0.27
N HIS A 37 -9.28 -2.72 0.89
CA HIS A 37 -7.92 -2.81 1.40
C HIS A 37 -6.90 -2.62 0.28
N MET A 38 -7.06 -3.35 -0.83
CA MET A 38 -6.17 -3.22 -2.00
C MET A 38 -6.23 -1.82 -2.63
N LEU A 39 -7.39 -1.17 -2.63
CA LEU A 39 -7.52 0.20 -3.12
C LEU A 39 -6.84 1.22 -2.20
N GLN A 40 -6.99 1.07 -0.88
CA GLN A 40 -6.37 1.93 0.12
C GLN A 40 -4.85 1.82 0.12
N ASP A 41 -4.29 0.63 -0.11
CA ASP A 41 -2.84 0.43 -0.09
C ASP A 41 -2.17 0.83 -1.41
N LYS A 42 -2.91 0.86 -2.52
CA LYS A 42 -2.36 1.11 -3.86
C LYS A 42 -1.49 2.38 -3.95
N PRO A 43 -1.86 3.54 -3.39
CA PRO A 43 -1.03 4.73 -3.46
C PRO A 43 0.34 4.55 -2.79
N GLU A 44 0.36 3.98 -1.58
CA GLU A 44 1.62 3.74 -0.85
C GLU A 44 2.45 2.65 -1.55
N GLN A 45 1.83 1.61 -2.08
CA GLN A 45 2.51 0.61 -2.90
C GLN A 45 3.18 1.24 -4.13
N LEU A 46 2.51 2.17 -4.82
CA LEU A 46 3.09 2.89 -5.96
C LEU A 46 4.26 3.77 -5.55
N ARG A 47 4.17 4.46 -4.40
CA ARG A 47 5.27 5.24 -3.83
C ARG A 47 6.48 4.36 -3.51
N GLN A 48 6.27 3.23 -2.84
CA GLN A 48 7.34 2.27 -2.53
C GLN A 48 7.96 1.67 -3.79
N ARG A 49 7.15 1.40 -4.82
CA ARG A 49 7.62 0.93 -6.13
C ARG A 49 8.52 1.97 -6.81
N ASP A 50 8.12 3.24 -6.80
CA ASP A 50 8.93 4.34 -7.33
C ASP A 50 10.27 4.47 -6.59
N LEU A 51 10.26 4.45 -5.27
CA LEU A 51 11.49 4.47 -4.45
C LEU A 51 12.39 3.26 -4.77
N THR A 52 11.80 2.09 -4.96
CA THR A 52 12.54 0.87 -5.33
C THR A 52 13.21 1.04 -6.70
N TYR A 53 12.51 1.58 -7.69
CA TYR A 53 13.09 1.84 -9.01
C TYR A 53 14.20 2.88 -8.97
N LYS A 54 14.02 3.96 -8.22
CA LYS A 54 15.06 4.98 -8.00
C LYS A 54 16.30 4.36 -7.36
N LYS A 55 16.13 3.58 -6.29
CA LYS A 55 17.25 2.87 -5.63
C LYS A 55 17.99 1.92 -6.58
N ARG A 56 17.29 1.24 -7.48
CA ARG A 56 17.90 0.36 -8.48
C ARG A 56 18.77 1.13 -9.49
N ARG A 57 18.32 2.31 -9.92
CA ARG A 57 19.03 3.18 -10.88
C ARG A 57 20.13 4.03 -10.25
N ALA A 58 20.03 4.30 -8.94
CA ALA A 58 20.94 5.20 -8.23
C ALA A 58 22.42 4.80 -8.36
N VAL A 59 22.73 3.50 -8.46
CA VAL A 59 24.12 3.05 -8.66
C VAL A 59 24.63 3.45 -10.06
N GLY A 60 23.75 3.41 -11.07
CA GLY A 60 23.99 3.93 -12.42
C GLY A 60 24.22 5.42 -12.44
N ASP A 61 23.32 6.16 -11.78
CA ASP A 61 23.37 7.62 -11.70
C ASP A 61 24.65 8.13 -11.00
N LEU A 62 25.16 7.42 -10.00
CA LEU A 62 26.28 7.86 -9.16
C LEU A 62 27.66 7.33 -9.59
N PHE A 63 27.74 6.07 -10.01
CA PHE A 63 29.04 5.39 -10.24
C PHE A 63 29.20 4.90 -11.67
N GLY A 64 28.29 5.30 -12.56
CA GLY A 64 28.26 4.84 -13.93
C GLY A 64 27.74 3.42 -14.08
N GLY A 65 27.17 2.77 -13.05
CA GLY A 65 26.50 1.46 -13.15
C GLY A 65 25.77 0.94 -11.90
N ARG A 66 24.49 0.50 -11.84
CA ARG A 66 23.50 -0.02 -12.80
C ARG A 66 22.46 0.95 -13.40
N TYR A 67 21.99 0.89 -14.64
CA TYR A 67 22.27 0.17 -15.92
C TYR A 67 20.97 -0.39 -16.59
N GLU A 68 21.16 -0.92 -17.82
CA GLU A 68 20.38 -1.90 -18.61
C GLU A 68 19.71 -3.03 -17.81
#